data_AF-A0A952KLL1-F1
#
_entry.id   AF-A0A952KLL1-F1
#
_cell.length_a   1.000
_cell.length_b   1.000
_cell.length_c   1.000
_cell.angle_alpha   90.00
_cell.angle_beta   90.00
_cell.angle_gamma   90.00
#
_symmetry.space_group_name_H-M   'P 1'
#
loop_
_entity.id
_entity.type
_entity.pdbx_description
1 polymer ?
#
loop_
_entity_poly.entity_id
_entity_poly.type
_entity_poly.pdbx_seq_one_letter_code
_entity_poly.pdbx_strand_id
1 'polypeptide(L)'
;MTNFPAIPTRKPTLAILSAAVLLAAASPALAGQRVIVEKNHVMRVTLSAPAGSVIVGNPDIADVNVVDSRTVYIMGKGFGNSAVTITGRDGKPLFDGEVVVSGVQQGAITVYKGLKPSLMVCSNICVSQDVGDSNTAQASSPLAVAPAAPASQ
;
A
#
# COMPACT_ATOMS: atom_id res chain seq x y z
N MET A 1 50.61 -40.92 -53.50
CA MET A 1 49.91 -40.90 -54.81
C MET A 1 48.68 -41.78 -54.61
N THR A 2 47.50 -41.28 -54.27
CA THR A 2 46.64 -40.42 -55.09
C THR A 2 45.78 -39.49 -54.23
N ASN A 3 45.39 -38.37 -54.86
CA ASN A 3 44.69 -37.19 -54.34
C ASN A 3 43.16 -37.38 -54.26
N PHE A 4 42.53 -36.68 -53.30
CA PHE A 4 41.22 -35.97 -53.25
C PHE A 4 39.98 -36.48 -54.06
N PRO A 5 38.71 -36.30 -53.57
CA PRO A 5 38.26 -35.03 -52.99
C PRO A 5 37.35 -35.04 -51.75
N ALA A 6 37.45 -33.90 -51.05
CA ALA A 6 36.63 -33.43 -49.95
C ALA A 6 35.16 -33.19 -50.35
N ILE A 7 34.25 -33.57 -49.43
CA ILE A 7 32.82 -33.32 -49.52
C ILE A 7 32.51 -31.98 -48.83
N PRO A 8 31.82 -31.02 -49.49
CA PRO A 8 31.54 -29.73 -48.88
C PRO A 8 30.40 -29.81 -47.85
N THR A 9 30.68 -29.28 -46.66
CA THR A 9 29.76 -29.07 -45.54
C THR A 9 28.70 -28.02 -45.86
N ARG A 10 27.41 -28.42 -45.94
CA ARG A 10 26.28 -27.47 -45.94
C ARG A 10 25.90 -27.10 -44.50
N LYS A 11 26.06 -25.83 -44.15
CA LYS A 11 25.63 -25.23 -42.89
C LYS A 11 24.11 -25.03 -42.91
N PRO A 12 23.33 -25.53 -41.93
CA PRO A 12 21.94 -25.10 -41.76
C PRO A 12 21.93 -23.76 -41.02
N THR A 13 22.18 -22.68 -41.74
CA THR A 13 21.84 -21.31 -41.32
C THR A 13 20.52 -20.93 -41.94
N LEU A 14 19.40 -21.13 -41.23
CA LEU A 14 18.20 -20.28 -41.23
C LEU A 14 17.11 -20.95 -40.40
N ALA A 15 16.66 -20.28 -39.34
CA ALA A 15 15.31 -20.32 -38.73
C ALA A 15 15.37 -20.11 -37.21
N ILE A 16 15.98 -19.02 -36.74
CA ILE A 16 15.79 -18.53 -35.37
C ILE A 16 15.64 -17.01 -35.46
N LEU A 17 14.48 -16.52 -35.89
CA LEU A 17 14.24 -15.07 -35.96
C LEU A 17 12.74 -14.71 -35.99
N SER A 18 11.90 -15.26 -35.11
CA SER A 18 10.50 -14.83 -34.99
C SER A 18 9.86 -15.12 -33.62
N ALA A 19 10.50 -14.79 -32.49
CA ALA A 19 9.86 -14.97 -31.17
C ALA A 19 10.17 -13.88 -30.12
N ALA A 20 10.76 -12.74 -30.50
CA ALA A 20 11.30 -11.77 -29.53
C ALA A 20 10.47 -10.48 -29.31
N VAL A 21 9.22 -10.41 -29.78
CA VAL A 21 8.41 -9.16 -29.71
C VAL A 21 7.14 -9.34 -28.88
N LEU A 22 7.27 -9.70 -27.61
CA LEU A 22 6.14 -9.67 -26.66
C LEU A 22 6.51 -9.22 -25.22
N LEU A 23 7.75 -8.76 -24.97
CA LEU A 23 8.23 -8.48 -23.59
C LEU A 23 8.11 -7.02 -23.10
N ALA A 24 7.49 -6.10 -23.83
CA ALA A 24 7.71 -4.66 -23.61
C ALA A 24 6.51 -3.83 -23.09
N ALA A 25 5.57 -4.42 -22.35
CA ALA A 25 4.48 -3.64 -21.74
C ALA A 25 4.16 -4.07 -20.29
N ALA A 26 5.19 -4.17 -19.46
CA ALA A 26 4.99 -4.12 -18.00
C ALA A 26 5.08 -2.66 -17.56
N SER A 27 3.95 -1.94 -17.60
CA SER A 27 3.86 -0.63 -16.95
C SER A 27 4.06 -0.82 -15.45
N PRO A 28 4.98 -0.09 -14.79
CA PRO A 28 5.06 -0.14 -13.34
C PRO A 28 3.74 0.39 -12.79
N ALA A 29 2.98 -0.49 -12.13
CA ALA A 29 1.90 -0.05 -11.27
C ALA A 29 2.53 0.78 -10.16
N LEU A 30 2.29 2.09 -10.15
CA LEU A 30 2.57 2.90 -8.97
C LEU A 30 1.66 2.38 -7.86
N ALA A 31 2.22 1.56 -6.98
CA ALA A 31 1.57 1.26 -5.72
C ALA A 31 1.50 2.58 -4.95
N GLY A 32 0.26 3.10 -4.76
CA GLY A 32 0.03 4.30 -3.96
C GLY A 32 0.69 4.17 -2.59
N GLN A 33 1.31 5.25 -2.13
CA GLN A 33 2.04 5.25 -0.86
C GLN A 33 1.05 5.07 0.28
N ARG A 34 1.15 3.97 1.05
CA ARG A 34 0.31 3.80 2.23
C ARG A 34 0.90 4.56 3.41
N VAL A 35 0.08 5.41 4.03
CA VAL A 35 0.48 6.28 5.13
C VAL A 35 -0.43 6.04 6.33
N ILE A 36 0.15 5.71 7.47
CA ILE A 36 -0.60 5.49 8.71
C ILE A 36 -0.47 6.75 9.57
N VAL A 37 -1.61 7.32 9.95
CA VAL A 37 -1.71 8.50 10.82
C VAL A 37 -2.59 8.16 12.01
N GLU A 38 -2.24 8.63 13.20
CA GLU A 38 -3.09 8.42 14.37
C GLU A 38 -4.23 9.45 14.40
N LYS A 39 -5.38 9.09 14.98
CA LYS A 39 -6.46 10.06 15.19
C LYS A 39 -5.96 11.23 16.04
N ASN A 40 -6.36 12.43 15.68
CA ASN A 40 -5.96 13.71 16.27
C ASN A 40 -4.45 13.99 16.20
N HIS A 41 -3.71 13.25 15.35
CA HIS A 41 -2.30 13.51 15.09
C HIS A 41 -2.09 14.04 13.68
N VAL A 42 -0.94 14.70 13.50
CA VAL A 42 -0.53 15.30 12.24
C VAL A 42 0.77 14.66 11.78
N MET A 43 0.82 14.29 10.51
CA MET A 43 2.03 13.84 9.85
C MET A 43 2.54 14.93 8.91
N ARG A 44 3.79 15.34 9.09
CA ARG A 44 4.47 16.23 8.16
C ARG A 44 4.96 15.45 6.94
N VAL A 45 4.60 15.89 5.75
CA VAL A 45 5.11 15.36 4.49
C VAL A 45 5.85 16.47 3.75
N THR A 46 7.10 16.18 3.39
CA THR A 46 7.93 17.08 2.59
C THR A 46 7.79 16.69 1.12
N LEU A 47 7.44 17.66 0.27
CA LEU A 47 7.27 17.48 -1.15
C LEU A 47 8.58 17.76 -1.90
N SER A 48 8.80 17.06 -3.00
CA SER A 48 9.95 17.27 -3.89
C SER A 48 9.86 18.57 -4.71
N ALA A 49 8.65 19.09 -4.92
CA ALA A 49 8.37 20.30 -5.69
C ALA A 49 7.22 21.11 -5.05
N PRO A 50 6.99 22.36 -5.51
CA PRO A 50 5.90 23.19 -5.01
C PRO A 50 4.52 22.55 -5.24
N ALA A 51 3.70 22.46 -4.19
CA ALA A 51 2.32 22.01 -4.28
C ALA A 51 1.51 22.94 -5.20
N GLY A 52 0.75 22.34 -6.12
CA GLY A 52 -0.19 23.03 -7.02
C GLY A 52 -1.64 22.82 -6.60
N SER A 53 -2.05 21.56 -6.49
CA SER A 53 -3.42 21.16 -6.13
C SER A 53 -3.40 20.02 -5.12
N VAL A 54 -4.35 20.01 -4.20
CA VAL A 54 -4.55 18.96 -3.20
C VAL A 54 -5.95 18.41 -3.37
N ILE A 55 -6.05 17.10 -3.57
CA ILE A 55 -7.30 16.36 -3.64
C ILE A 55 -7.35 15.42 -2.45
N VAL A 56 -8.41 15.55 -1.66
CA VAL A 56 -8.69 14.68 -0.52
C VAL A 56 -9.97 13.91 -0.81
N GLY A 57 -9.90 12.59 -0.70
CA GLY A 57 -11.06 11.72 -0.93
C GLY A 57 -12.14 11.91 0.14
N ASN A 58 -11.76 11.88 1.42
CA ASN A 58 -12.67 12.12 2.53
C ASN A 58 -12.05 13.05 3.61
N PRO A 59 -12.48 14.33 3.71
CA PRO A 59 -12.00 15.32 4.68
C PRO A 59 -12.53 15.13 6.11
N ASP A 60 -13.51 14.24 6.33
CA ASP A 60 -13.98 13.87 7.67
C ASP A 60 -13.04 12.84 8.33
N ILE A 61 -12.37 12.01 7.51
CA ILE A 61 -11.40 11.02 7.96
C ILE A 61 -9.99 11.63 8.03
N ALA A 62 -9.51 12.23 6.95
CA ALA A 62 -8.19 12.85 6.90
C ALA A 62 -8.25 14.20 6.20
N ASP A 63 -7.66 15.22 6.79
CA ASP A 63 -7.59 16.57 6.23
C ASP A 63 -6.14 16.96 5.92
N VAL A 64 -5.92 17.85 4.96
CA VAL A 64 -4.58 18.26 4.53
C VAL A 64 -4.46 19.77 4.58
N ASN A 65 -3.48 20.24 5.35
CA ASN A 65 -3.17 21.67 5.44
C ASN A 65 -1.82 21.97 4.78
N VAL A 66 -1.82 22.95 3.87
CA VAL A 66 -0.60 23.40 3.17
C VAL A 66 -0.03 24.59 3.93
N VAL A 67 1.09 24.39 4.59
CA VAL A 67 1.76 25.45 5.38
C VAL A 67 2.79 26.20 4.55
N ASP A 68 3.50 25.48 3.68
CA ASP A 68 4.47 26.05 2.75
C ASP A 68 4.36 25.35 1.39
N SER A 69 4.95 25.96 0.35
CA SER A 69 5.00 25.40 -1.00
C SER A 69 5.53 23.96 -1.03
N ARG A 70 6.45 23.58 -0.12
CA ARG A 70 7.03 22.23 -0.08
C ARG A 70 6.64 21.41 1.15
N THR A 71 5.83 21.96 2.06
CA THR A 71 5.51 21.29 3.33
C THR A 71 4.01 21.24 3.54
N VAL A 72 3.49 20.02 3.67
CA VAL A 72 2.08 19.75 3.93
C VAL A 72 1.93 18.94 5.20
N TYR A 73 0.83 19.15 5.89
CA TYR A 73 0.46 18.41 7.09
C TYR A 73 -0.81 17.63 6.82
N ILE A 74 -0.72 16.31 6.98
CA ILE A 74 -1.87 15.40 6.88
C ILE A 74 -2.36 15.14 8.30
N MET A 75 -3.63 15.44 8.58
CA MET A 75 -4.24 15.34 9.89
C MET A 75 -5.28 14.22 9.90
N GLY A 76 -5.15 13.25 10.80
CA GLY A 76 -6.17 12.23 11.00
C GLY A 76 -7.30 12.76 11.88
N LYS A 77 -8.49 13.00 11.32
CA LYS A 77 -9.67 13.50 12.06
C LYS A 77 -10.58 12.37 12.53
N GLY A 78 -10.81 11.37 11.69
CA GLY A 78 -11.73 10.27 11.92
C GLY A 78 -11.09 8.93 11.57
N PHE A 79 -11.59 7.84 12.14
CA PHE A 79 -11.09 6.50 11.83
C PHE A 79 -11.52 6.06 10.44
N GLY A 80 -10.63 5.32 9.76
CA GLY A 80 -10.90 4.76 8.44
C GLY A 80 -9.76 5.01 7.47
N ASN A 81 -10.06 4.88 6.19
CA ASN A 81 -9.13 5.12 5.10
C ASN A 81 -9.61 6.27 4.23
N SER A 82 -8.67 7.14 3.83
CA SER A 82 -8.92 8.28 2.95
C SER A 82 -7.79 8.37 1.94
N ALA A 83 -8.10 8.70 0.69
CA ALA A 83 -7.09 8.92 -0.33
C ALA A 83 -6.64 10.38 -0.31
N VAL A 84 -5.34 10.62 -0.43
CA VAL A 84 -4.76 11.95 -0.57
C VAL A 84 -3.84 11.97 -1.77
N THR A 85 -4.14 12.86 -2.72
CA THR A 85 -3.31 13.10 -3.90
C THR A 85 -2.94 14.58 -3.95
N ILE A 86 -1.65 14.83 -4.05
CA ILE A 86 -1.07 16.18 -4.12
C ILE A 86 -0.32 16.28 -5.45
N THR A 87 -0.71 17.25 -6.25
CA THR A 87 -0.18 17.47 -7.59
C THR A 87 0.58 18.78 -7.64
N GLY A 88 1.70 18.81 -8.34
CA GLY A 88 2.47 20.03 -8.59
C GLY A 88 1.80 20.95 -9.61
N ARG A 89 2.37 22.13 -9.83
CA ARG A 89 1.90 23.07 -10.86
C ARG A 89 2.08 22.55 -12.29
N ASP A 90 2.97 21.58 -12.46
CA ASP A 90 3.26 20.88 -13.71
C ASP A 90 2.29 19.71 -13.98
N GLY A 91 1.32 19.48 -13.10
CA GLY A 91 0.35 18.39 -13.24
C GLY A 91 0.91 17.02 -12.85
N LYS A 92 2.14 16.94 -12.34
CA LYS A 92 2.72 15.67 -11.86
C LYS A 92 2.28 15.39 -10.42
N PRO A 93 1.87 14.15 -10.10
CA PRO A 93 1.59 13.77 -8.72
C PRO A 93 2.90 13.82 -7.93
N LEU A 94 2.93 14.66 -6.90
CA LEU A 94 4.05 14.78 -5.96
C LEU A 94 3.89 13.82 -4.78
N PHE A 95 2.64 13.54 -4.42
CA PHE A 95 2.27 12.56 -3.43
C PHE A 95 0.96 11.92 -3.85
N ASP A 96 0.91 10.60 -3.89
CA ASP A 96 -0.31 9.84 -4.14
C ASP A 96 -0.32 8.65 -3.19
N GLY A 97 -1.33 8.61 -2.32
CA GLY A 97 -1.32 7.65 -1.24
C GLY A 97 -2.65 7.49 -0.51
N GLU A 98 -2.80 6.32 0.10
CA GLU A 98 -3.90 6.02 1.01
C GLU A 98 -3.46 6.35 2.44
N VAL A 99 -4.20 7.25 3.07
CA VAL A 99 -4.07 7.63 4.48
C VAL A 99 -5.00 6.75 5.32
N VAL A 100 -4.41 5.89 6.13
CA VAL A 100 -5.12 5.04 7.09
C VAL A 100 -5.03 5.70 8.45
N VAL A 101 -6.19 6.09 8.98
CA VAL A 101 -6.29 6.71 10.30
C VAL A 101 -6.67 5.65 11.32
N SER A 102 -5.74 5.35 12.23
CA SER A 102 -5.92 4.38 13.30
C SER A 102 -5.93 5.04 14.68
N GLY A 103 -6.31 4.26 15.70
CA GLY A 103 -6.10 4.65 17.11
C GLY A 103 -4.63 4.86 17.44
N VAL A 104 -4.38 5.44 18.61
CA VAL A 104 -3.04 5.58 19.17
C VAL A 104 -2.57 4.17 19.56
N GLN A 105 -1.83 3.50 18.68
CA GLN A 105 -1.41 2.11 18.87
C GLN A 105 0.04 2.01 19.37
N GLN A 106 0.61 3.10 19.89
CA GLN A 106 1.93 3.07 20.53
C GLN A 106 1.86 2.18 21.79
N GLY A 107 2.39 0.96 21.69
CA GLY A 107 2.38 -0.01 22.79
C GLY A 107 1.05 -0.75 22.99
N ALA A 108 0.12 -0.67 22.03
CA ALA A 108 -1.14 -1.41 22.11
C ALA A 108 -0.91 -2.90 21.83
N ILE A 109 -1.26 -3.75 22.79
CA ILE A 109 -1.23 -5.21 22.70
C ILE A 109 -2.61 -5.79 22.98
N THR A 110 -2.91 -6.94 22.38
CA THR A 110 -4.13 -7.69 22.69
C THR A 110 -3.76 -8.83 23.62
N VAL A 111 -4.30 -8.80 24.85
CA VAL A 111 -4.12 -9.86 25.85
C VAL A 111 -5.37 -10.73 25.88
N TYR A 112 -5.20 -12.04 25.72
CA TYR A 112 -6.27 -13.02 25.82
C TYR A 112 -6.35 -13.56 27.24
N LYS A 113 -7.40 -13.21 27.98
CA LYS A 113 -7.71 -13.82 29.29
C LYS A 113 -8.82 -14.86 29.06
N GLY A 114 -8.40 -16.09 28.74
CA GLY A 114 -9.31 -17.13 28.24
C GLY A 114 -9.83 -16.79 26.84
N LEU A 115 -11.14 -16.85 26.63
CA LEU A 115 -11.79 -16.53 25.34
C LEU A 115 -12.09 -15.02 25.17
N LYS A 116 -11.67 -14.16 26.11
CA LYS A 116 -11.94 -12.72 26.07
C LYS A 116 -10.68 -11.96 25.64
N PRO A 117 -10.64 -11.38 24.42
CA PRO A 117 -9.57 -10.45 24.04
C PRO A 117 -9.74 -9.13 24.79
N SER A 118 -8.66 -8.58 25.31
CA SER A 118 -8.61 -7.27 25.97
C SER A 118 -7.47 -6.45 25.39
N LEU A 119 -7.78 -5.28 24.85
CA LEU A 119 -6.79 -4.34 24.34
C LEU A 119 -6.15 -3.59 25.51
N MET A 120 -4.82 -3.59 25.55
CA MET A 120 -4.03 -2.92 26.59
C MET A 120 -2.95 -2.08 25.94
N VAL A 121 -2.59 -0.95 26.55
CA VAL A 121 -1.45 -0.14 26.13
C VAL A 121 -0.35 -0.29 27.17
N CYS A 122 0.82 -0.75 26.73
CA CYS A 122 1.96 -1.05 27.58
C CYS A 122 3.10 -0.06 27.35
N SER A 123 3.55 0.55 28.45
CA SER A 123 4.86 1.20 28.55
C SER A 123 5.66 0.45 29.64
N ASN A 124 5.95 1.06 30.78
CA ASN A 124 6.53 0.37 31.95
C ASN A 124 5.47 -0.42 32.77
N ILE A 125 4.19 -0.05 32.64
CA ILE A 125 3.02 -0.77 33.14
C ILE A 125 1.96 -0.82 32.04
N CYS A 126 1.10 -1.84 32.03
CA CYS A 126 0.03 -1.98 31.05
C CYS A 126 -1.30 -1.52 31.63
N VAL A 127 -2.03 -0.68 30.89
CA VAL A 127 -3.36 -0.19 31.26
C VAL A 127 -4.39 -0.59 30.20
N SER A 128 -5.62 -0.89 30.63
CA SER A 128 -6.73 -1.17 29.72
C SER A 128 -7.13 0.10 28.99
N GLN A 129 -7.19 0.04 27.65
CA GLN A 129 -7.82 1.10 26.87
C GLN A 129 -9.31 0.78 26.75
N ASP A 130 -10.13 1.43 27.57
CA ASP A 130 -11.55 1.60 27.22
C ASP A 130 -11.56 2.50 25.98
N VAL A 131 -11.88 1.90 24.83
CA VAL A 131 -11.99 2.61 23.55
C VAL A 131 -13.14 3.61 23.69
N GLY A 132 -12.82 4.82 24.17
CA GLY A 132 -13.77 5.91 24.28
C GLY A 132 -14.42 6.15 22.91
N ASP A 133 -15.73 5.95 22.89
CA ASP A 133 -16.65 6.02 21.75
C ASP A 133 -16.15 6.83 20.55
N SER A 134 -16.00 6.15 19.41
CA SER A 134 -16.38 6.65 18.08
C SER A 134 -16.26 5.53 17.05
N ASN A 135 -17.41 4.93 16.74
CA ASN A 135 -17.69 4.09 15.58
C ASN A 135 -17.12 2.66 15.58
N THR A 136 -17.98 1.73 15.96
CA THR A 136 -17.88 0.28 15.76
C THR A 136 -17.54 -0.09 14.31
N ALA A 137 -16.26 -0.29 14.05
CA ALA A 137 -15.78 -0.97 12.85
C ALA A 137 -14.59 -1.88 13.19
N GLN A 138 -14.77 -2.82 14.12
CA GLN A 138 -13.85 -3.95 14.24
C GLN A 138 -14.52 -5.18 14.85
N ALA A 139 -15.18 -5.94 13.98
CA ALA A 139 -15.35 -7.38 14.14
C ALA A 139 -15.25 -8.02 12.75
N SER A 140 -14.12 -7.83 12.07
CA SER A 140 -13.77 -8.70 10.94
C SER A 140 -13.20 -9.99 11.50
N SER A 141 -14.09 -10.86 12.00
CA SER A 141 -13.78 -12.27 12.18
C SER A 141 -13.47 -12.85 10.79
N PRO A 142 -12.32 -13.50 10.55
CA PRO A 142 -12.18 -14.33 9.37
C PRO A 142 -13.10 -15.54 9.59
N LEU A 143 -14.28 -15.54 8.97
CA LEU A 143 -15.04 -16.76 8.80
C LEU A 143 -14.18 -17.71 7.96
N ALA A 144 -13.83 -18.84 8.56
CA ALA A 144 -13.07 -19.91 7.97
C ALA A 144 -13.63 -20.28 6.59
N VAL A 145 -12.80 -20.17 5.55
CA VAL A 145 -13.05 -20.82 4.27
C VAL A 145 -12.76 -22.30 4.49
N ALA A 146 -13.82 -23.09 4.67
CA ALA A 146 -13.73 -24.55 4.63
C ALA A 146 -13.38 -24.98 3.19
N PRO A 147 -12.44 -25.92 2.99
CA PRO A 147 -12.22 -26.51 1.68
C PRO A 147 -13.40 -27.44 1.33
N ALA A 148 -14.00 -27.21 0.16
CA ALA A 148 -15.00 -28.09 -0.42
C ALA A 148 -14.39 -29.48 -0.69
N ALA A 149 -15.02 -30.52 -0.16
CA ALA A 149 -14.68 -31.91 -0.45
C ALA A 149 -14.97 -32.24 -1.93
N PRO A 150 -14.19 -33.12 -2.59
CA PRO A 150 -14.48 -33.55 -3.94
C PRO A 150 -15.65 -34.55 -3.94
N ALA A 151 -16.68 -34.27 -4.74
CA ALA A 151 -17.73 -35.23 -5.07
C ALA A 151 -17.14 -36.33 -5.96
N SER A 152 -17.22 -37.57 -5.49
CA SER A 152 -17.01 -38.77 -6.31
C SER A 152 -18.26 -39.02 -7.14
N GLN A 153 -18.12 -39.07 -8.46
CA GLN A 153 -18.90 -39.87 -9.40
C GLN A 153 -18.18 -39.90 -10.75
#